data_AF-A6F5I6-F1
#
_entry.id   AF-A6F5I6-F1
#
_cell.length_a   1.000
_cell.length_b   1.000
_cell.length_c   1.000
_cell.angle_alpha   90.00
_cell.angle_beta   90.00
_cell.angle_gamma   90.00
#
_symmetry.space_group_name_H-M   'P 1'
#
loop_
_entity.id
_entity.type
_entity.pdbx_description
1 polymer ?
#
loop_
_entity_poly.entity_id
_entity_poly.type
_entity_poly.pdbx_seq_one_letter_code
_entity_poly.pdbx_strand_id
1 'polypeptide(L)'
;MTLGTLFWLFVAGFATWYWWRAKAIKDFVLQAARNYCKKMDVMLLDDAVYLRGVWFKRDDNGRTRVWRRFLFEFTSTGEERYLGRIIMLGPRIIHMELDPHRFGPDL
;
A
#
# COMPACT_ATOMS: atom_id res chain seq x y z
N MET A 1 -16.22 -19.94 -32.94
CA MET A 1 -15.89 -19.46 -31.58
C MET A 1 -16.70 -20.29 -30.59
N THR A 2 -16.07 -21.15 -29.79
CA THR A 2 -16.80 -21.98 -28.82
C THR A 2 -16.99 -21.21 -27.51
N LEU A 3 -18.01 -21.56 -26.73
CA LEU A 3 -18.26 -20.97 -25.41
C LEU A 3 -17.06 -21.11 -24.47
N GLY A 4 -16.31 -22.22 -24.59
CA GLY A 4 -15.09 -22.45 -23.82
C GLY A 4 -13.99 -21.44 -24.14
N THR A 5 -13.80 -21.06 -25.41
CA THR A 5 -12.83 -20.03 -25.79
C THR A 5 -13.19 -18.67 -25.20
N LEU A 6 -14.47 -18.30 -25.23
CA LEU A 6 -14.97 -17.05 -24.64
C LEU A 6 -14.74 -17.00 -23.13
N PHE A 7 -15.00 -18.11 -22.42
CA PHE A 7 -14.76 -18.20 -20.98
C PHE A 7 -13.28 -17.96 -20.62
N TRP A 8 -12.35 -18.63 -21.31
CA TRP A 8 -10.92 -18.46 -21.05
C TRP A 8 -10.42 -17.05 -21.38
N LEU A 9 -10.90 -16.44 -22.47
CA LEU A 9 -10.57 -15.06 -22.80
C LEU A 9 -11.05 -14.09 -21.72
N PHE A 10 -12.26 -14.31 -21.18
CA PHE A 10 -12.79 -13.48 -20.10
C PHE A 10 -11.95 -13.63 -18.82
N VAL A 11 -11.62 -14.87 -18.43
CA VAL A 11 -10.77 -15.15 -17.26
C VAL A 11 -9.40 -14.50 -17.41
N ALA A 12 -8.76 -14.66 -18.57
CA ALA A 12 -7.46 -14.05 -18.85
C ALA A 12 -7.54 -12.51 -18.80
N GLY A 13 -8.53 -11.92 -19.46
CA GLY A 13 -8.74 -10.46 -19.44
C GLY A 13 -9.00 -9.93 -18.04
N PHE A 14 -9.82 -10.62 -17.24
CA PHE A 14 -10.08 -10.26 -15.85
C PHE A 14 -8.83 -10.38 -14.98
N ALA A 15 -8.04 -11.44 -15.14
CA ALA A 15 -6.79 -11.63 -14.41
C ALA A 15 -5.76 -10.53 -14.74
N THR A 16 -5.56 -10.21 -16.02
CA THR A 16 -4.69 -9.11 -16.44
C THR A 16 -5.16 -7.77 -15.90
N TRP A 17 -6.46 -7.48 -15.99
CA TRP A 17 -7.04 -6.26 -15.44
C TRP A 17 -6.85 -6.15 -13.93
N TYR A 18 -7.13 -7.24 -13.20
CA TYR A 18 -6.95 -7.31 -11.76
C TYR A 18 -5.49 -7.09 -11.36
N TRP A 19 -4.55 -7.72 -12.07
CA TRP A 19 -3.11 -7.54 -11.84
C TRP A 19 -2.68 -6.09 -12.05
N TRP A 20 -3.11 -5.44 -13.14
CA TRP A 20 -2.81 -4.04 -13.38
C TRP A 20 -3.38 -3.13 -12.30
N ARG A 21 -4.62 -3.37 -11.85
CA ARG A 21 -5.23 -2.62 -10.76
C ARG A 21 -4.46 -2.80 -9.45
N ALA A 22 -4.02 -4.02 -9.13
CA ALA A 22 -3.22 -4.29 -7.94
C ALA A 22 -1.85 -3.57 -8.00
N LYS A 23 -1.18 -3.60 -9.15
CA LYS A 23 0.09 -2.89 -9.37
C LYS A 23 -0.09 -1.37 -9.18
N ALA A 24 -1.09 -0.77 -9.83
CA ALA A 24 -1.35 0.67 -9.72
C ALA A 24 -1.60 1.12 -8.27
N ILE A 25 -2.32 0.31 -7.47
CA ILE A 25 -2.52 0.60 -6.05
C ILE A 25 -1.19 0.50 -5.29
N LYS A 26 -0.40 -0.54 -5.53
CA LYS A 26 0.90 -0.71 -4.87
C LYS A 26 1.85 0.45 -5.17
N ASP A 27 1.92 0.89 -6.43
CA ASP A 27 2.77 2.00 -6.86
C ASP A 27 2.32 3.32 -6.22
N PHE A 28 1.01 3.56 -6.16
CA PHE A 28 0.44 4.72 -5.47
C PHE A 28 0.81 4.74 -3.97
N VAL A 29 0.67 3.60 -3.28
CA VAL A 29 1.00 3.48 -1.86
C VAL A 29 2.50 3.62 -1.63
N LEU A 30 3.34 3.04 -2.50
CA LEU A 30 4.79 3.19 -2.42
C LEU A 30 5.21 4.65 -2.56
N GLN A 31 4.65 5.37 -3.54
CA GLN A 31 4.95 6.79 -3.69
C GLN A 31 4.51 7.61 -2.47
N ALA A 32 3.36 7.28 -1.88
CA ALA A 32 2.90 7.90 -0.65
C ALA A 32 3.85 7.60 0.54
N ALA A 33 4.30 6.36 0.69
CA ALA A 33 5.26 5.96 1.71
C ALA A 33 6.59 6.73 1.58
N ARG A 34 7.14 6.81 0.36
CA ARG A 34 8.35 7.61 0.07
C ARG A 34 8.18 9.07 0.46
N ASN A 35 7.07 9.68 0.04
CA ASN A 35 6.79 11.08 0.35
C ASN A 35 6.61 11.30 1.85
N TYR A 36 6.01 10.34 2.55
CA TYR A 36 5.82 10.41 4.01
C TYR A 36 7.15 10.26 4.76
N CYS A 37 7.99 9.30 4.38
CA CYS A 37 9.34 9.13 4.95
C CYS A 37 10.19 10.39 4.77
N LYS A 38 10.18 10.98 3.56
CA LYS A 38 10.88 12.25 3.28
C LYS A 38 10.39 13.41 4.15
N LYS A 39 9.09 13.46 4.47
CA LYS A 39 8.53 14.51 5.35
C LYS A 39 8.92 14.33 6.81
N MET A 40 9.17 13.09 7.22
CA MET A 40 9.56 12.72 8.59
C MET A 40 11.07 12.60 8.76
N ASP A 41 11.86 12.97 7.74
CA ASP A 41 13.32 12.87 7.70
C ASP A 41 13.85 11.46 8.00
N VAL A 42 13.16 10.44 7.49
CA VAL A 42 13.57 9.03 7.58
C VAL A 42 13.72 8.41 6.19
N MET A 43 14.45 7.31 6.11
CA MET A 43 14.72 6.61 4.85
C MET A 43 13.84 5.37 4.70
N LEU A 44 13.19 5.24 3.54
CA LEU A 44 12.48 4.02 3.16
C LEU A 44 13.49 2.94 2.77
N LEU A 45 13.45 1.78 3.42
CA LEU A 45 14.56 0.82 3.40
C LEU A 45 14.56 -0.10 2.17
N ASP A 46 13.46 -0.79 1.93
CA ASP A 46 13.33 -1.78 0.83
C ASP A 46 12.74 -1.18 -0.44
N ASP A 47 12.41 0.11 -0.41
CA ASP A 47 11.68 0.81 -1.47
C ASP A 47 10.41 0.05 -1.92
N ALA A 48 9.77 -0.60 -0.94
CA ALA A 48 8.68 -1.52 -1.15
C ALA A 48 7.60 -1.36 -0.07
N VAL A 49 6.38 -1.73 -0.44
CA VAL A 49 5.23 -1.80 0.47
C VAL A 49 4.58 -3.17 0.35
N TYR A 50 4.10 -3.69 1.48
CA TYR A 50 3.54 -5.03 1.62
C TYR A 50 2.08 -4.93 2.04
N LEU A 51 1.17 -5.53 1.26
CA LEU A 51 -0.22 -5.62 1.65
C LEU A 51 -0.35 -6.59 2.82
N ARG A 52 -0.78 -6.09 3.98
CA ARG A 52 -0.92 -6.88 5.22
C ARG A 52 -2.35 -7.29 5.52
N GLY A 53 -3.34 -6.63 4.93
CA GLY A 53 -4.72 -7.06 5.10
C GLY A 53 -5.71 -6.28 4.25
N VAL A 54 -6.84 -6.94 3.96
CA VAL A 54 -7.93 -6.43 3.14
C VAL A 54 -9.24 -6.77 3.82
N TRP A 55 -10.11 -5.77 3.95
CA TRP A 55 -11.46 -5.95 4.49
C TRP A 55 -12.47 -5.09 3.73
N PHE A 56 -13.76 -5.33 3.93
CA PHE A 56 -14.81 -4.42 3.49
C PHE A 56 -15.29 -3.59 4.68
N LYS A 57 -15.27 -2.27 4.54
CA LYS A 57 -15.73 -1.32 5.56
C LYS A 57 -16.64 -0.28 4.91
N ARG A 58 -17.64 0.19 5.63
CA ARG A 58 -18.46 1.33 5.18
C ARG A 58 -17.69 2.63 5.37
N ASP A 59 -17.73 3.49 4.36
CA ASP A 59 -17.24 4.87 4.47
C ASP A 59 -18.24 5.75 5.24
N ASP A 60 -17.87 7.00 5.51
CA ASP A 60 -18.70 7.96 6.25
C ASP A 60 -20.02 8.29 5.52
N ASN A 61 -20.10 7.99 4.22
CA ASN A 61 -21.31 8.11 3.40
C ASN A 61 -22.12 6.80 3.34
N GLY A 62 -21.78 5.80 4.16
CA GLY A 62 -22.45 4.51 4.23
C GLY A 62 -22.13 3.54 3.09
N ARG A 63 -21.25 3.88 2.15
CA ARG A 63 -20.92 3.03 1.00
C ARG A 63 -19.87 1.99 1.38
N THR A 64 -20.07 0.75 0.98
CA THR A 64 -19.06 -0.31 1.18
C THR A 64 -17.83 -0.03 0.32
N ARG A 65 -16.67 0.08 0.96
CA ARG A 65 -15.37 0.30 0.34
C ARG A 65 -14.40 -0.78 0.79
N VAL A 66 -13.41 -1.04 -0.06
CA VAL A 66 -12.32 -1.95 0.27
C VAL A 66 -11.31 -1.22 1.16
N TRP A 67 -11.22 -1.66 2.40
CA TRP A 67 -10.19 -1.26 3.35
C TRP A 67 -8.92 -2.07 3.08
N ARG A 68 -7.75 -1.42 3.07
CA ARG A 68 -6.46 -2.07 2.86
C ARG A 68 -5.44 -1.52 3.84
N ARG A 69 -4.64 -2.40 4.45
CA ARG A 69 -3.48 -2.01 5.25
C ARG A 69 -2.21 -2.46 4.58
N PHE A 70 -1.31 -1.51 4.36
CA PHE A 70 0.03 -1.74 3.88
C PHE A 70 1.04 -1.49 4.99
N LEU A 71 2.13 -2.24 4.96
CA LEU A 71 3.31 -2.04 5.80
C LEU A 71 4.51 -1.72 4.92
N PHE A 72 5.46 -0.97 5.46
CA PHE A 72 6.73 -0.69 4.82
C PHE A 72 7.83 -0.58 5.87
N GLU A 73 9.07 -0.85 5.48
CA GLU A 73 10.23 -0.73 6.37
C GLU A 73 10.92 0.61 6.16
N PHE A 74 11.30 1.27 7.25
CA PHE A 74 12.07 2.49 7.23
C PHE A 74 13.20 2.46 8.27
N THR A 75 14.14 3.38 8.15
CA THR A 75 15.24 3.56 9.09
C THR A 75 15.50 5.04 9.33
N SER A 76 15.89 5.40 10.56
CA SER A 76 16.24 6.78 10.93
C SER A 76 17.73 7.05 10.81
N THR A 77 18.57 6.06 11.14
CA THR A 77 20.04 6.19 11.18
C THR A 77 20.77 5.18 10.29
N GLY A 78 20.05 4.29 9.61
CA GLY A 78 20.63 3.26 8.73
C GLY A 78 20.85 1.91 9.40
N GLU A 79 20.87 1.83 10.74
CA GLU A 79 21.12 0.57 11.45
C GLU A 79 19.84 -0.13 11.90
N GLU A 80 18.91 0.60 12.50
CA GLU A 80 17.67 0.04 13.03
C GLU A 80 16.55 0.09 11.98
N ARG A 81 15.83 -1.02 11.84
CA ARG A 81 14.65 -1.14 10.97
C ARG A 81 13.38 -0.96 11.79
N TYR A 82 12.51 -0.11 11.29
CA TYR A 82 11.22 0.21 11.87
C TYR A 82 10.11 0.00 10.86
N LEU A 83 8.87 -0.18 11.34
CA LEU A 83 7.72 -0.38 10.48
C LEU A 83 6.86 0.87 10.39
N GLY A 84 6.54 1.25 9.17
CA GLY A 84 5.49 2.22 8.86
C GLY A 84 4.23 1.52 8.36
N ARG A 85 3.09 2.17 8.54
CA ARG A 85 1.78 1.63 8.17
C ARG A 85 0.99 2.65 7.38
N ILE A 86 0.33 2.20 6.32
CA ILE A 86 -0.59 3.00 5.50
C ILE A 86 -1.93 2.29 5.45
N ILE A 87 -2.99 3.00 5.84
CA ILE A 87 -4.35 2.51 5.78
C ILE A 87 -5.09 3.23 4.65
N MET A 88 -5.70 2.45 3.77
CA MET A 88 -6.56 2.93 2.71
C MET A 88 -8.00 2.50 2.90
N LEU A 89 -8.93 3.36 2.47
CA LEU A 89 -10.33 3.02 2.27
C LEU A 89 -10.75 3.40 0.85
N GLY A 90 -11.04 2.39 0.03
CA GLY A 90 -11.23 2.56 -1.39
C GLY A 90 -9.93 3.04 -2.06
N PRO A 91 -9.96 4.15 -2.83
CA PRO A 91 -8.78 4.71 -3.48
C PRO A 91 -8.03 5.75 -2.62
N ARG A 92 -8.49 6.04 -1.39
CA ARG A 92 -7.92 7.10 -0.55
C ARG A 92 -7.10 6.53 0.59
N ILE A 93 -6.00 7.19 0.93
CA ILE A 93 -5.28 6.98 2.19
C ILE A 93 -6.04 7.72 3.29
N ILE A 94 -6.34 7.03 4.38
CA ILE A 94 -7.07 7.59 5.53
C ILE A 94 -6.19 7.70 6.78
N HIS A 95 -5.08 6.97 6.83
CA HIS A 95 -4.15 7.01 7.96
C HIS A 95 -2.75 6.61 7.50
N MET A 96 -1.73 7.25 8.06
CA MET A 96 -0.32 6.88 7.92
C MET A 96 0.36 7.06 9.27
N GLU A 97 1.20 6.11 9.64
CA GLU A 97 2.00 6.20 10.87
C GLU A 97 3.37 5.55 10.69
N LEU A 98 4.32 6.01 11.50
CA LEU A 98 5.61 5.37 11.70
C LEU A 98 5.64 4.84 13.13
N ASP A 99 6.22 3.67 13.32
CA ASP A 99 6.52 3.19 14.67
C ASP A 99 7.48 4.17 15.38
N PRO A 100 7.44 4.22 16.73
CA PRO A 100 8.40 5.01 17.50
C PRO A 100 9.82 4.62 17.12
N HIS A 101 10.60 5.62 16.72
CA HIS A 101 11.97 5.44 16.26
C HIS A 101 12.90 6.41 16.97
N ARG A 102 14.15 5.99 17.13
CA ARG A 102 15.18 6.83 17.72
C ARG A 102 15.65 7.83 16.68
N PHE A 103 15.47 9.11 16.95
CA PHE A 103 16.25 10.15 16.28
C PHE A 103 17.69 10.00 16.79
N GLY A 104 18.65 9.76 15.89
CA GLY A 104 20.06 9.84 16.26
C GLY A 104 20.37 11.22 16.84
N PRO A 105 21.37 11.36 17.73
CA PRO A 105 21.71 12.67 18.27
C PRO A 105 22.01 13.62 17.09
N ASP A 106 21.33 14.76 17.09
CA ASP A 106 21.58 15.86 16.17
C ASP A 106 23.10 16.10 16.11
N LEU A 107 23.65 16.16 14.89
CA LEU A 107 25.06 16.52 14.65
C LEU A 107 25.42 17.84 15.32
#